data_AF-A0A098GBN5-F1
#
_entry.id   AF-A0A098GBN5-F1
#
_cell.length_a   1.000
_cell.length_b   1.000
_cell.length_c   1.000
_cell.angle_alpha   90.00
_cell.angle_beta   90.00
_cell.angle_gamma   90.00
#
_symmetry.space_group_name_H-M   'P 1'
#
loop_
_entity.id
_entity.type
_entity.pdbx_description
1 polymer ?
#
loop_
_entity_poly.entity_id
_entity_poly.type
_entity_poly.pdbx_seq_one_letter_code
_entity_poly.pdbx_strand_id
1 'polypeptide(L)'
;MRNSIVEDYLHLLKISKFASSKQKQLAAELITQLPRVKSTGEVQALFSRYSKLASEEDSFSFNLFCCFFSPLEELSPLRQQRSRIRNLSEMLEEWNTLLTQQEVLKHTVWRKLIGLPPQNKSEPLVRLICEMINTPDSSMNGRMRSLLIHANADNLESALATLAKLPPSTPKNLRKGDFGSPSPSRKNSDHTACLGLLANNSAAYARDTPDWILANNLLQVALQMYDDLHHEELKTIDSKPFIEEEGQSTPCCSLS
;
A
#
# COMPACT_ATOMS: atom_id res chain seq x y z
N MET A 1 11.95 0.63 -0.05
CA MET A 1 10.88 0.53 0.96
C MET A 1 10.05 -0.69 0.59
N ARG A 2 9.80 -1.62 1.52
CA ARG A 2 8.92 -2.75 1.25
C ARG A 2 7.48 -2.24 1.12
N ASN A 3 6.70 -2.81 0.21
CA ASN A 3 5.28 -2.47 0.06
C ASN A 3 5.09 -0.99 -0.31
N SER A 4 5.65 -0.62 -1.47
CA SER A 4 5.54 0.75 -2.01
C SER A 4 4.33 0.87 -2.93
N ILE A 5 3.66 2.03 -2.93
CA ILE A 5 2.61 2.35 -3.92
C ILE A 5 3.10 2.20 -5.36
N VAL A 6 4.41 2.36 -5.60
CA VAL A 6 5.04 2.14 -6.92
C VAL A 6 4.88 0.69 -7.37
N GLU A 7 5.00 -0.28 -6.46
CA GLU A 7 4.86 -1.71 -6.76
C GLU A 7 3.41 -2.00 -7.20
N ASP A 8 2.43 -1.43 -6.51
CA ASP A 8 1.01 -1.55 -6.84
C ASP A 8 0.71 -0.97 -8.23
N TYR A 9 1.19 0.25 -8.51
CA TYR A 9 1.00 0.87 -9.82
C TYR A 9 1.70 0.10 -10.95
N LEU A 10 2.92 -0.40 -10.72
CA LEU A 10 3.62 -1.26 -11.68
C LEU A 10 2.84 -2.53 -11.97
N HIS A 11 2.28 -3.17 -10.93
CA HIS A 11 1.45 -4.35 -11.11
C HIS A 11 0.21 -4.04 -11.94
N LEU A 12 -0.51 -2.95 -11.61
CA LEU A 12 -1.70 -2.52 -12.32
C LEU A 12 -1.41 -2.16 -13.79
N LEU A 13 -0.30 -1.48 -14.08
CA LEU A 13 0.12 -1.17 -15.45
C LEU A 13 0.40 -2.45 -16.26
N LYS A 14 1.08 -3.43 -15.67
CA LYS A 14 1.45 -4.69 -16.36
C LYS A 14 0.24 -5.57 -16.71
N ILE A 15 -0.80 -5.56 -15.87
CA ILE A 15 -2.01 -6.38 -16.11
C ILE A 15 -3.08 -5.65 -16.93
N SER A 16 -2.94 -4.34 -17.13
CA SER A 16 -3.91 -3.52 -17.86
C SER A 16 -3.84 -3.72 -19.36
N LYS A 17 -5.00 -3.68 -20.02
CA LYS A 17 -5.12 -3.66 -21.48
C LYS A 17 -5.48 -2.26 -21.94
N PHE A 18 -4.69 -1.72 -22.87
CA PHE A 18 -4.90 -0.37 -23.40
C PHE A 18 -5.50 -0.39 -24.80
N ALA A 19 -6.27 0.65 -25.08
CA ALA A 19 -7.05 0.82 -26.30
C ALA A 19 -6.18 0.99 -27.55
N SER A 20 -5.12 1.80 -27.45
CA SER A 20 -4.28 2.16 -28.59
C SER A 20 -2.84 1.66 -28.46
N SER A 21 -2.14 1.51 -29.58
CA SER A 21 -0.71 1.16 -29.61
C SER A 21 0.14 2.20 -28.88
N LYS A 22 -0.18 3.49 -29.05
CA LYS A 22 0.50 4.59 -28.33
C LYS A 22 0.31 4.51 -26.83
N GLN A 23 -0.91 4.25 -26.34
CA GLN A 23 -1.14 4.06 -24.90
C GLN A 23 -0.35 2.87 -24.35
N LYS A 24 -0.21 1.77 -25.12
CA LYS A 24 0.66 0.65 -24.72
C LYS A 24 2.13 1.06 -24.65
N GLN A 25 2.61 1.84 -25.62
CA GLN A 25 3.99 2.36 -25.62
C GLN A 25 4.23 3.29 -24.43
N LEU A 26 3.32 4.23 -24.17
CA LEU A 26 3.39 5.14 -23.03
C LEU A 26 3.37 4.38 -21.70
N ALA A 27 2.51 3.35 -21.57
CA ALA A 27 2.48 2.50 -20.39
C ALA A 27 3.80 1.72 -20.20
N ALA A 28 4.38 1.19 -21.28
CA ALA A 28 5.67 0.50 -21.24
C ALA A 28 6.80 1.45 -20.81
N GLU A 29 6.83 2.68 -21.33
CA GLU A 29 7.80 3.68 -20.91
C GLU A 29 7.59 4.07 -19.43
N LEU A 30 6.35 4.31 -19.02
CA LEU A 30 6.00 4.61 -17.63
C LEU A 30 6.46 3.49 -16.67
N ILE A 31 6.29 2.22 -17.04
CA ILE A 31 6.77 1.05 -16.27
C ILE A 31 8.29 1.13 -16.03
N THR A 32 9.07 1.68 -16.97
CA THR A 32 10.52 1.83 -16.81
C THR A 32 10.92 3.05 -15.97
N GLN A 33 10.11 4.10 -15.96
CA GLN A 33 10.39 5.34 -15.22
C GLN A 33 9.93 5.27 -13.76
N LEU A 34 8.80 4.62 -13.48
CA LEU A 34 8.18 4.59 -12.15
C LEU A 34 9.12 4.09 -11.02
N PRO A 35 9.99 3.08 -11.22
CA PRO A 35 10.93 2.63 -10.19
C PRO A 35 11.97 3.69 -9.77
N ARG A 36 12.17 4.73 -10.58
CA ARG A 36 13.17 5.79 -10.32
C ARG A 36 12.63 6.88 -9.40
N VAL A 37 11.32 6.89 -9.17
CA VAL A 37 10.62 7.89 -8.39
C VAL A 37 10.81 7.63 -6.90
N LYS A 38 11.09 8.69 -6.14
CA LYS A 38 11.37 8.63 -4.69
C LYS A 38 10.30 9.25 -3.82
N SER A 39 9.44 10.11 -4.36
CA SER A 39 8.42 10.84 -3.60
C SER A 39 7.06 10.83 -4.30
N THR A 40 5.98 11.07 -3.54
CA THR A 40 4.62 11.17 -4.09
C THR A 40 4.49 12.34 -5.06
N GLY A 41 5.20 13.45 -4.81
CA GLY A 41 5.24 14.59 -5.73
C GLY A 41 5.88 14.25 -7.08
N GLU A 42 6.95 13.46 -7.08
CA GLU A 42 7.56 12.95 -8.31
C GLU A 42 6.61 11.96 -9.04
N VAL A 43 5.88 11.11 -8.31
CA VAL A 43 4.86 10.22 -8.91
C VAL A 43 3.78 11.05 -9.60
N GLN A 44 3.27 12.08 -8.91
CA GLN A 44 2.23 12.95 -9.43
C GLN A 44 2.67 13.71 -10.67
N ALA A 45 3.91 14.23 -10.66
CA ALA A 45 4.49 14.91 -11.81
C ALA A 45 4.62 13.95 -13.02
N LEU A 46 5.06 12.71 -12.77
CA LEU A 46 5.19 11.69 -13.79
C LEU A 46 3.81 11.33 -14.38
N PHE A 47 2.82 11.02 -13.54
CA PHE A 47 1.46 10.70 -13.98
C PHE A 47 0.81 11.86 -14.74
N SER A 48 0.99 13.10 -14.28
CA SER A 48 0.48 14.28 -14.98
C SER A 48 1.10 14.45 -16.37
N ARG A 49 2.39 14.14 -16.53
CA ARG A 49 3.07 14.17 -17.83
C ARG A 49 2.50 13.12 -18.78
N TYR A 50 2.39 11.87 -18.33
CA TYR A 50 1.90 10.77 -19.18
C TYR A 50 0.40 10.87 -19.48
N SER A 51 -0.41 11.41 -18.57
CA SER A 51 -1.83 11.70 -18.80
C SER A 51 -2.01 12.71 -19.94
N LYS A 52 -1.23 13.80 -19.96
CA LYS A 52 -1.24 14.77 -21.07
C LYS A 52 -0.90 14.12 -22.41
N LEU A 53 0.20 13.36 -22.45
CA LEU A 53 0.63 12.64 -23.67
C LEU A 53 -0.40 11.61 -24.16
N ALA A 54 -1.15 11.01 -23.24
CA ALA A 54 -2.21 10.06 -23.56
C ALA A 54 -3.50 10.75 -24.04
N SER A 55 -3.79 11.96 -23.56
CA SER A 55 -5.02 12.72 -23.88
C SER A 55 -4.98 13.45 -25.22
N GLU A 56 -3.79 13.76 -25.73
CA GLU A 56 -3.59 14.45 -27.02
C GLU A 56 -4.14 13.68 -28.24
N GLU A 57 -4.66 12.46 -28.07
CA GLU A 57 -5.30 11.66 -29.13
C GLU A 57 -6.79 11.38 -28.94
N ASP A 58 -7.40 11.68 -27.79
CA ASP A 58 -8.84 11.39 -27.58
C ASP A 58 -9.77 12.25 -28.46
N SER A 59 -9.22 13.20 -29.24
CA SER A 59 -9.92 13.90 -30.32
C SER A 59 -10.09 13.09 -31.61
N PHE A 60 -9.41 11.96 -31.78
CA PHE A 60 -9.54 11.12 -32.98
C PHE A 60 -9.69 9.64 -32.59
N SER A 61 -10.86 9.07 -32.88
CA SER A 61 -11.17 7.62 -32.92
C SER A 61 -11.52 6.88 -31.62
N PHE A 62 -12.71 7.14 -31.08
CA PHE A 62 -13.46 6.14 -30.29
C PHE A 62 -14.96 6.17 -30.60
N ASN A 63 -15.36 5.80 -31.82
CA ASN A 63 -16.78 5.55 -32.13
C ASN A 63 -17.05 4.39 -33.09
N LEU A 64 -16.07 3.50 -33.32
CA LEU A 64 -16.21 2.40 -34.29
C LEU A 64 -16.11 0.98 -33.72
N PHE A 65 -15.75 0.80 -32.44
CA PHE A 65 -15.58 -0.55 -31.86
C PHE A 65 -16.68 -0.99 -30.87
N CYS A 66 -17.66 -0.14 -30.54
CA CYS A 66 -18.77 -0.54 -29.67
C CYS A 66 -19.89 -1.33 -30.37
N CYS A 67 -19.80 -1.57 -31.69
CA CYS A 67 -20.87 -2.21 -32.45
C CYS A 67 -20.63 -3.68 -32.84
N PHE A 68 -19.50 -4.31 -32.48
CA PHE A 68 -19.15 -5.65 -32.97
C PHE A 68 -19.04 -6.77 -31.93
N PHE A 69 -19.29 -6.52 -30.64
CA PHE A 69 -19.39 -7.58 -29.65
C PHE A 69 -20.79 -7.61 -29.04
N SER A 70 -21.63 -8.43 -29.66
CA SER A 70 -22.96 -8.82 -29.19
C SER A 70 -22.93 -9.53 -27.82
N PRO A 71 -24.10 -9.58 -27.14
CA PRO A 71 -24.22 -10.01 -25.75
C PRO A 71 -24.52 -11.50 -25.68
N LEU A 72 -23.59 -12.31 -25.16
CA LEU A 72 -23.89 -13.58 -24.49
C LEU A 72 -22.58 -14.14 -23.92
N GLU A 73 -22.34 -13.96 -22.63
CA GLU A 73 -21.59 -14.89 -21.77
C GLU A 73 -21.62 -14.32 -20.34
N GLU A 74 -22.75 -14.59 -19.68
CA GLU A 74 -22.81 -14.63 -18.23
C GLU A 74 -21.85 -15.73 -17.74
N LEU A 75 -21.17 -15.45 -16.61
CA LEU A 75 -20.55 -16.37 -15.63
C LEU A 75 -19.08 -16.01 -15.29
N SER A 76 -18.90 -15.00 -14.42
CA SER A 76 -17.92 -14.94 -13.31
C SER A 76 -17.44 -13.50 -13.03
N PRO A 77 -17.71 -12.92 -11.83
CA PRO A 77 -17.32 -11.54 -11.50
C PRO A 77 -15.80 -11.28 -11.54
N LEU A 78 -15.00 -12.32 -11.32
CA LEU A 78 -13.53 -12.22 -11.26
C LEU A 78 -12.85 -12.23 -12.65
N ARG A 79 -13.55 -12.57 -13.74
CA ARG A 79 -13.02 -12.46 -15.11
C ARG A 79 -13.37 -11.14 -15.80
N GLN A 80 -14.48 -10.49 -15.43
CA GLN A 80 -14.91 -9.22 -16.05
C GLN A 80 -13.93 -8.06 -15.83
N GLN A 81 -13.10 -8.10 -14.79
CA GLN A 81 -12.11 -7.05 -14.57
C GLN A 81 -10.85 -7.20 -15.44
N ARG A 82 -10.58 -8.40 -16.01
CA ARG A 82 -9.40 -8.69 -16.86
C ARG A 82 -9.61 -8.36 -18.35
N SER A 83 -10.82 -8.01 -18.77
CA SER A 83 -11.15 -7.71 -20.18
C SER A 83 -11.47 -6.25 -20.45
N ARG A 84 -11.57 -5.39 -19.42
CA ARG A 84 -11.88 -3.98 -19.63
C ARG A 84 -10.65 -3.26 -20.19
N ILE A 85 -10.75 -2.85 -21.45
CA ILE A 85 -9.83 -1.89 -22.06
C ILE A 85 -9.90 -0.60 -21.24
N ARG A 86 -8.75 -0.12 -20.74
CA ARG A 86 -8.65 1.10 -19.94
C ARG A 86 -8.03 2.22 -20.78
N ASN A 87 -8.52 3.44 -20.59
CA ASN A 87 -7.82 4.64 -21.04
C ASN A 87 -6.69 4.94 -20.05
N LEU A 88 -5.46 5.08 -20.56
CA LEU A 88 -4.29 5.36 -19.72
C LEU A 88 -4.42 6.72 -19.02
N SER A 89 -4.95 7.75 -19.71
CA SER A 89 -5.09 9.08 -19.12
C SER A 89 -6.05 9.07 -17.94
N GLU A 90 -7.26 8.54 -18.11
CA GLU A 90 -8.27 8.44 -17.05
C GLU A 90 -7.72 7.71 -15.81
N MET A 91 -6.98 6.61 -16.04
CA MET A 91 -6.38 5.83 -14.95
C MET A 91 -5.30 6.62 -14.19
N LEU A 92 -4.46 7.38 -14.91
CA LEU A 92 -3.41 8.20 -14.28
C LEU A 92 -4.01 9.40 -13.54
N GLU A 93 -5.09 10.00 -14.05
CA GLU A 93 -5.85 11.05 -13.37
C GLU A 93 -6.52 10.55 -12.09
N GLU A 94 -7.12 9.35 -12.14
CA GLU A 94 -7.67 8.68 -10.96
C GLU A 94 -6.57 8.50 -9.91
N TRP A 95 -5.41 7.95 -10.29
CA TRP A 95 -4.30 7.74 -9.36
C TRP A 95 -3.75 9.04 -8.77
N ASN A 96 -3.62 10.09 -9.58
CA ASN A 96 -3.25 11.42 -9.10
C ASN A 96 -4.24 11.99 -8.08
N THR A 97 -5.52 11.79 -8.34
CA THR A 97 -6.59 12.19 -7.41
C THR A 97 -6.47 11.44 -6.10
N LEU A 98 -6.23 10.12 -6.14
CA LEU A 98 -6.04 9.29 -4.95
C LEU A 98 -4.82 9.74 -4.12
N LEU A 99 -3.71 10.10 -4.77
CA LEU A 99 -2.51 10.62 -4.10
C LEU A 99 -2.78 11.98 -3.44
N THR A 100 -3.46 12.88 -4.14
CA THR A 100 -3.83 14.20 -3.60
C THR A 100 -4.75 14.06 -2.40
N GLN A 101 -5.78 13.20 -2.49
CA GLN A 101 -6.67 12.90 -1.38
C GLN A 101 -5.93 12.30 -0.19
N GLN A 102 -4.92 11.45 -0.43
CA GLN A 102 -4.10 10.87 0.63
C GLN A 102 -3.35 11.96 1.41
N GLU A 103 -2.72 12.92 0.74
CA GLU A 103 -2.01 14.03 1.42
C GLU A 103 -2.96 14.93 2.21
N VAL A 104 -4.14 15.25 1.65
CA VAL A 104 -5.17 16.00 2.38
C VAL A 104 -5.64 15.24 3.63
N LEU A 105 -5.88 13.94 3.49
CA LEU A 105 -6.30 13.09 4.59
C LEU A 105 -5.19 12.96 5.65
N LYS A 106 -3.93 12.88 5.23
CA LYS A 106 -2.75 12.86 6.10
C LYS A 106 -2.70 14.08 7.01
N HIS A 107 -2.87 15.28 6.45
CA HIS A 107 -2.94 16.51 7.25
C HIS A 107 -4.16 16.57 8.17
N THR A 108 -5.29 16.02 7.73
CA THR A 108 -6.53 15.98 8.53
C THR A 108 -6.38 15.06 9.72
N VAL A 109 -5.90 13.83 9.50
CA VAL A 109 -5.62 12.84 10.54
C VAL A 109 -4.58 13.35 11.52
N TRP A 110 -3.49 13.95 11.04
CA TRP A 110 -2.47 14.52 11.92
C TRP A 110 -3.06 15.55 12.89
N ARG A 111 -3.86 16.51 12.38
CA ARG A 111 -4.55 17.50 13.22
C ARG A 111 -5.54 16.87 14.20
N LYS A 112 -6.25 15.83 13.77
CA LYS A 112 -7.17 15.08 14.62
C LYS A 112 -6.44 14.41 15.78
N LEU A 113 -5.34 13.72 15.49
CA LEU A 113 -4.56 12.97 16.49
C LEU A 113 -3.92 13.87 17.55
N ILE A 114 -3.33 15.01 17.15
CA ILE A 114 -2.76 15.97 18.12
C ILE A 114 -3.82 16.66 18.98
N GLY A 115 -5.07 16.68 18.53
CA GLY A 115 -6.20 17.27 19.26
C GLY A 115 -6.93 16.29 20.17
N LEU A 116 -6.57 15.01 20.18
CA LEU A 116 -7.19 14.02 21.06
C LEU A 116 -6.81 14.29 22.52
N PRO A 117 -7.73 14.06 23.48
CA PRO A 117 -7.36 14.06 24.89
C PRO A 117 -6.38 12.90 25.17
N PRO A 118 -5.60 12.96 26.27
CA PRO A 118 -4.67 11.88 26.63
C PRO A 118 -5.36 10.51 26.71
N GLN A 119 -4.84 9.53 25.99
CA GLN A 119 -5.48 8.21 25.80
C GLN A 119 -4.97 7.12 26.76
N ASN A 120 -4.27 7.50 27.83
CA ASN A 120 -3.72 6.58 28.84
C ASN A 120 -2.91 5.43 28.19
N LYS A 121 -3.39 4.18 28.31
CA LYS A 121 -2.69 3.00 27.82
C LYS A 121 -2.64 2.89 26.29
N SER A 122 -3.53 3.56 25.56
CA SER A 122 -3.52 3.57 24.08
C SER A 122 -2.74 4.75 23.49
N GLU A 123 -2.19 5.64 24.32
CA GLU A 123 -1.32 6.75 23.90
C GLU A 123 -0.13 6.31 23.02
N PRO A 124 0.55 5.16 23.28
CA PRO A 124 1.61 4.68 22.40
C PRO A 124 1.17 4.50 20.94
N LEU A 125 -0.08 4.11 20.70
CA LEU A 125 -0.60 3.95 19.34
C LEU A 125 -0.73 5.30 18.64
N VAL A 126 -1.24 6.31 19.34
CA VAL A 126 -1.36 7.67 18.80
C VAL A 126 0.02 8.21 18.44
N ARG A 127 1.00 8.08 19.34
CA ARG A 127 2.38 8.52 19.08
C ARG A 127 3.01 7.78 17.91
N LEU A 128 2.85 6.46 17.82
CA LEU A 128 3.37 5.66 16.72
C LEU A 128 2.78 6.09 15.36
N ILE A 129 1.48 6.35 15.31
CA ILE A 129 0.81 6.84 14.08
C ILE A 129 1.33 8.22 13.70
N CYS A 130 1.45 9.13 14.67
CA CYS A 130 2.03 10.46 14.44
C CYS A 130 3.48 10.39 13.95
N GLU A 131 4.29 9.49 14.51
CA GLU A 131 5.67 9.23 14.05
C GLU A 131 5.66 8.82 12.58
N MET A 132 4.89 7.77 12.21
CA MET A 132 4.83 7.28 10.83
C MET A 132 4.33 8.32 9.83
N ILE A 133 3.34 9.12 10.19
CA ILE A 133 2.84 10.22 9.34
C ILE A 133 3.95 11.25 9.06
N ASN A 134 4.80 11.54 10.06
CA ASN A 134 5.86 12.51 9.95
C ASN A 134 7.16 11.95 9.35
N THR A 135 7.30 10.63 9.23
CA THR A 135 8.44 10.00 8.57
C THR A 135 8.51 10.45 7.10
N PRO A 136 9.69 10.87 6.61
CA PRO A 136 9.91 11.16 5.19
C PRO A 136 9.50 9.98 4.31
N ASP A 137 8.91 10.28 3.15
CA ASP A 137 8.46 9.29 2.16
C ASP A 137 7.42 8.27 2.69
N SER A 138 6.89 8.43 3.90
CA SER A 138 5.84 7.56 4.45
C SER A 138 4.61 7.47 3.55
N SER A 139 4.31 8.54 2.82
CA SER A 139 3.23 8.58 1.82
C SER A 139 3.43 7.61 0.65
N MET A 140 4.66 7.15 0.42
CA MET A 140 4.98 6.11 -0.57
C MET A 140 4.68 4.69 -0.07
N ASN A 141 4.42 4.50 1.23
CA ASN A 141 4.08 3.19 1.78
C ASN A 141 2.65 2.81 1.36
N GLY A 142 2.46 1.61 0.81
CA GLY A 142 1.18 1.09 0.34
C GLY A 142 0.10 1.00 1.43
N ARG A 143 0.49 0.99 2.71
CA ARG A 143 -0.43 0.97 3.85
C ARG A 143 -0.88 2.35 4.31
N MET A 144 -0.24 3.43 3.86
CA MET A 144 -0.54 4.79 4.34
C MET A 144 -2.02 5.13 4.18
N ARG A 145 -2.61 4.87 3.01
CA ARG A 145 -4.04 5.14 2.78
C ARG A 145 -4.94 4.42 3.78
N SER A 146 -4.67 3.13 4.03
CA SER A 146 -5.45 2.33 4.98
C SER A 146 -5.33 2.87 6.40
N LEU A 147 -4.11 3.20 6.82
CA LEU A 147 -3.83 3.81 8.12
C LEU A 147 -4.65 5.09 8.31
N LEU A 148 -4.62 5.97 7.31
CA LEU A 148 -5.32 7.25 7.32
C LEU A 148 -6.84 7.08 7.34
N ILE A 149 -7.38 6.11 6.60
CA ILE A 149 -8.83 5.82 6.63
C ILE A 149 -9.27 5.39 8.03
N HIS A 150 -8.54 4.48 8.67
CA HIS A 150 -8.87 4.03 10.02
C HIS A 150 -8.67 5.13 11.07
N ALA A 151 -7.59 5.90 10.98
CA ALA A 151 -7.34 7.02 11.89
C ALA A 151 -8.32 8.19 11.66
N ASN A 152 -8.96 8.29 10.50
CA ASN A 152 -9.98 9.31 10.26
C ASN A 152 -11.39 8.89 10.70
N ALA A 153 -11.61 7.63 11.11
CA ALA A 153 -12.93 7.13 11.50
C ALA A 153 -13.58 7.94 12.64
N ASP A 154 -14.89 8.14 12.59
CA ASP A 154 -15.63 8.97 13.55
C ASP A 154 -15.55 8.42 14.98
N ASN A 155 -15.55 7.10 15.12
CA ASN A 155 -15.46 6.41 16.41
C ASN A 155 -14.01 6.15 16.89
N LEU A 156 -13.00 6.84 16.32
CA LEU A 156 -11.59 6.64 16.72
C LEU A 156 -11.39 6.83 18.23
N GLU A 157 -11.91 7.92 18.81
CA GLU A 157 -11.72 8.21 20.23
C GLU A 157 -12.35 7.13 21.12
N SER A 158 -13.54 6.64 20.76
CA SER A 158 -14.21 5.53 21.45
C SER A 158 -13.40 4.24 21.36
N ALA A 159 -12.83 3.93 20.18
CA ALA A 159 -11.98 2.78 19.98
C ALA A 159 -10.68 2.85 20.82
N LEU A 160 -10.04 4.02 20.88
CA LEU A 160 -8.84 4.24 21.69
C LEU A 160 -9.15 4.14 23.19
N ALA A 161 -10.28 4.69 23.64
CA ALA A 161 -10.74 4.57 25.03
C ALA A 161 -11.06 3.12 25.40
N THR A 162 -11.63 2.35 24.46
CA THR A 162 -11.89 0.92 24.63
C THR A 162 -10.60 0.14 24.79
N LEU A 163 -9.62 0.36 23.90
CA LEU A 163 -8.27 -0.23 24.01
C LEU A 163 -7.62 0.06 25.36
N ALA A 164 -7.76 1.29 25.86
CA ALA A 164 -7.15 1.69 27.13
C ALA A 164 -7.73 0.95 28.36
N LYS A 165 -8.96 0.46 28.26
CA LYS A 165 -9.67 -0.27 29.34
C LYS A 165 -9.41 -1.76 29.33
N LEU A 166 -8.81 -2.31 28.27
CA LEU A 166 -8.61 -3.75 28.16
C LEU A 166 -7.67 -4.28 29.24
N PRO A 167 -7.96 -5.47 29.79
CA PRO A 167 -7.05 -6.13 30.71
C PRO A 167 -5.78 -6.57 29.95
N PRO A 168 -4.62 -6.55 30.62
CA PRO A 168 -3.39 -7.07 30.03
C PRO A 168 -3.53 -8.57 29.78
N SER A 169 -3.17 -8.99 28.56
CA SER A 169 -3.11 -10.38 28.12
C SER A 169 -1.69 -10.65 27.65
N THR A 170 -1.06 -11.69 28.19
CA THR A 170 0.23 -12.16 27.69
C THR A 170 -0.02 -13.27 26.68
N PRO A 171 0.40 -13.11 25.41
CA PRO A 171 0.33 -14.20 24.44
C PRO A 171 1.07 -15.41 24.98
N LYS A 172 0.40 -16.56 25.05
CA LYS A 172 1.01 -17.83 25.45
C LYS A 172 1.57 -18.51 24.19
N ASN A 173 2.79 -19.03 24.27
CA ASN A 173 3.42 -19.86 23.24
C ASN A 173 3.67 -19.18 21.87
N LEU A 174 4.21 -17.95 21.87
CA LEU A 174 4.65 -17.32 20.62
C LEU A 174 5.80 -18.12 20.00
N ARG A 175 5.62 -18.57 18.76
CA ARG A 175 6.66 -19.22 17.95
C ARG A 175 7.58 -18.16 17.36
N LYS A 176 8.82 -18.57 17.06
CA LYS A 176 9.74 -17.72 16.29
C LYS A 176 9.11 -17.45 14.91
N GLY A 177 8.96 -16.18 14.56
CA GLY A 177 8.30 -15.73 13.33
C GLY A 177 6.85 -15.28 13.52
N ASP A 178 6.25 -15.50 14.70
CA ASP A 178 4.95 -14.90 15.00
C ASP A 178 5.07 -13.37 15.06
N PHE A 179 4.03 -12.66 14.63
CA PHE A 179 4.01 -11.20 14.55
C PHE A 179 4.33 -10.52 15.90
N GLY A 180 3.89 -11.13 17.00
CA GLY A 180 4.16 -10.67 18.37
C GLY A 180 5.45 -11.19 19.00
N SER A 181 6.22 -12.03 18.29
CA SER A 181 7.44 -12.61 18.84
C SER A 181 8.48 -11.52 19.14
N PRO A 182 9.22 -11.61 20.27
CA PRO A 182 10.29 -10.68 20.58
C PRO A 182 11.35 -10.74 19.48
N SER A 183 11.64 -9.60 18.85
CA SER A 183 12.72 -9.46 17.88
C SER A 183 13.80 -8.53 18.44
N PRO A 184 15.09 -8.90 18.37
CA PRO A 184 16.19 -8.03 18.81
C PRO A 184 16.28 -6.72 18.00
N SER A 185 15.63 -6.64 16.82
CA SER A 185 15.56 -5.41 16.02
C SER A 185 14.52 -4.39 16.53
N ARG A 186 13.60 -4.78 17.43
CA ARG A 186 12.51 -3.91 17.91
C ARG A 186 12.98 -3.06 19.09
N LYS A 187 13.58 -1.91 18.79
CA LYS A 187 14.07 -0.94 19.79
C LYS A 187 13.03 0.11 20.23
N ASN A 188 11.92 0.26 19.50
CA ASN A 188 10.91 1.28 19.79
C ASN A 188 9.91 0.79 20.85
N SER A 189 9.82 1.54 21.95
CA SER A 189 8.94 1.24 23.09
C SER A 189 7.46 1.39 22.75
N ASP A 190 7.08 2.35 21.91
CA ASP A 190 5.70 2.56 21.48
C ASP A 190 5.23 1.43 20.55
N HIS A 191 6.09 0.99 19.62
CA HIS A 191 5.82 -0.20 18.81
C HIS A 191 5.59 -1.45 19.69
N THR A 192 6.44 -1.64 20.71
CA THR A 192 6.32 -2.78 21.64
C THR A 192 5.04 -2.70 22.48
N ALA A 193 4.67 -1.50 22.95
CA ALA A 193 3.43 -1.27 23.65
C ALA A 193 2.20 -1.55 22.76
N CYS A 194 2.26 -1.17 21.48
CA CYS A 194 1.20 -1.45 20.50
C CYS A 194 1.04 -2.95 20.24
N LEU A 195 2.11 -3.74 20.23
CA LEU A 195 2.00 -5.20 20.18
C LEU A 195 1.26 -5.76 21.41
N GLY A 196 1.54 -5.20 22.59
CA GLY A 196 0.78 -5.52 23.81
C GLY A 196 -0.70 -5.16 23.70
N LEU A 197 -1.02 -3.98 23.16
CA LEU A 197 -2.42 -3.57 22.90
C LEU A 197 -3.10 -4.51 21.91
N LEU A 198 -2.42 -4.94 20.85
CA LEU A 198 -2.95 -5.90 19.89
C LEU A 198 -3.23 -7.27 20.54
N ALA A 199 -2.35 -7.74 21.42
CA ALA A 199 -2.58 -8.96 22.18
C ALA A 199 -3.80 -8.84 23.11
N ASN A 200 -3.93 -7.71 23.82
CA ASN A 200 -5.07 -7.44 24.70
C ASN A 200 -6.38 -7.38 23.89
N ASN A 201 -6.38 -6.67 22.76
CA ASN A 201 -7.52 -6.55 21.87
C ASN A 201 -7.92 -7.90 21.29
N SER A 202 -6.95 -8.71 20.87
CA SER A 202 -7.21 -10.05 20.33
C SER A 202 -7.78 -11.00 21.39
N ALA A 203 -7.31 -10.91 22.64
CA ALA A 203 -7.83 -11.72 23.74
C ALA A 203 -9.25 -11.32 24.16
N ALA A 204 -9.59 -10.04 24.01
CA ALA A 204 -10.91 -9.50 24.28
C ALA A 204 -11.87 -9.57 23.07
N TYR A 205 -11.61 -10.48 22.11
CA TYR A 205 -12.39 -10.59 20.87
C TYR A 205 -13.89 -10.64 21.12
N ALA A 206 -14.60 -9.65 20.57
CA ALA A 206 -16.06 -9.59 20.54
C ALA A 206 -16.50 -9.28 19.11
N ARG A 207 -17.08 -10.29 18.44
CA ARG A 207 -17.31 -10.35 16.98
C ARG A 207 -18.10 -9.17 16.39
N ASP A 208 -18.85 -8.42 17.21
CA ASP A 208 -19.78 -7.39 16.73
C ASP A 208 -19.61 -6.02 17.42
N THR A 209 -18.39 -5.68 17.85
CA THR A 209 -18.11 -4.35 18.43
C THR A 209 -17.37 -3.47 17.40
N PRO A 210 -17.99 -2.41 16.86
CA PRO A 210 -17.36 -1.54 15.84
C PRO A 210 -16.01 -0.97 16.29
N ASP A 211 -15.91 -0.64 17.58
CA ASP A 211 -14.68 -0.11 18.20
C ASP A 211 -13.56 -1.16 18.23
N TRP A 212 -13.89 -2.43 18.44
CA TRP A 212 -12.91 -3.51 18.41
C TRP A 212 -12.36 -3.72 17.00
N ILE A 213 -13.24 -3.72 15.98
CA ILE A 213 -12.84 -3.89 14.57
C ILE A 213 -11.91 -2.75 14.18
N LEU A 214 -12.29 -1.51 14.51
CA LEU A 214 -11.47 -0.34 14.21
C LEU A 214 -10.12 -0.41 14.93
N ALA A 215 -10.12 -0.67 16.24
CA ALA A 215 -8.91 -0.80 17.05
C ALA A 215 -7.97 -1.87 16.50
N ASN A 216 -8.51 -3.04 16.13
CA ASN A 216 -7.76 -4.13 15.54
C ASN A 216 -7.13 -3.72 14.21
N ASN A 217 -7.92 -3.14 13.30
CA ASN A 217 -7.42 -2.71 11.99
C ASN A 217 -6.34 -1.63 12.13
N LEU A 218 -6.56 -0.66 13.02
CA LEU A 218 -5.61 0.41 13.29
C LEU A 218 -4.29 -0.13 13.83
N LEU A 219 -4.33 -1.02 14.83
CA LEU A 219 -3.14 -1.65 15.40
C LEU A 219 -2.39 -2.49 14.37
N GLN A 220 -3.08 -3.34 13.62
CA GLN A 220 -2.46 -4.20 12.61
C GLN A 220 -1.78 -3.37 11.52
N VAL A 221 -2.48 -2.39 10.95
CA VAL A 221 -1.93 -1.53 9.89
C VAL A 221 -0.77 -0.71 10.42
N ALA A 222 -0.88 -0.12 11.61
CA ALA A 222 0.17 0.70 12.20
C ALA A 222 1.46 -0.11 12.47
N LEU A 223 1.33 -1.29 13.09
CA LEU A 223 2.47 -2.14 13.39
C LEU A 223 3.15 -2.67 12.12
N GLN A 224 2.37 -3.09 11.12
CA GLN A 224 2.91 -3.53 9.83
C GLN A 224 3.61 -2.41 9.07
N MET A 225 3.02 -1.21 9.04
CA MET A 225 3.63 -0.05 8.39
C MET A 225 4.91 0.37 9.10
N TYR A 226 4.93 0.33 10.43
CA TYR A 226 6.14 0.60 11.20
C TYR A 226 7.26 -0.37 10.84
N ASP A 227 6.96 -1.68 10.79
CA ASP A 227 7.92 -2.71 10.37
C ASP A 227 8.40 -2.48 8.93
N ASP A 228 7.51 -2.10 7.99
CA ASP A 228 7.84 -1.77 6.59
C ASP A 228 8.79 -0.56 6.46
N LEU A 229 8.69 0.41 7.38
CA LEU A 229 9.54 1.62 7.40
C LEU A 229 10.89 1.42 8.09
N HIS A 230 10.98 0.53 9.09
CA HIS A 230 12.14 0.42 9.99
C HIS A 230 12.94 -0.89 9.87
N HIS A 231 12.51 -1.87 9.09
CA HIS A 231 13.35 -3.05 8.82
C HIS A 231 14.50 -2.73 7.86
N GLU A 232 15.72 -2.69 8.39
CA GLU A 232 16.96 -2.48 7.63
C GLU A 232 17.46 -3.73 6.88
N GLU A 233 16.99 -4.93 7.24
CA GLU A 233 17.51 -6.23 6.72
C GLU A 233 17.29 -6.46 5.22
N LEU A 234 16.58 -5.57 4.51
CA LEU A 234 16.34 -5.67 3.07
C LEU A 234 17.04 -4.59 2.22
N LYS A 235 17.63 -3.55 2.84
CA LYS A 235 18.44 -2.55 2.10
C LYS A 235 19.67 -3.19 1.41
N THR A 236 20.07 -4.38 1.83
CA THR A 236 21.23 -5.13 1.35
C THR A 236 20.95 -6.08 0.18
N ILE A 237 19.69 -6.37 -0.17
CA ILE A 237 19.37 -7.29 -1.28
C ILE A 237 19.38 -6.57 -2.65
N ASP A 238 19.11 -5.26 -2.68
CA ASP A 238 19.12 -4.45 -3.92
C ASP A 238 20.52 -4.10 -4.46
N SER A 239 21.59 -4.56 -3.78
CA SER A 239 22.99 -4.31 -4.19
C SER A 239 23.66 -5.44 -4.97
N LYS A 240 22.93 -6.49 -5.40
CA LYS A 240 23.50 -7.43 -6.38
C LYS A 240 23.17 -6.96 -7.80
N PRO A 241 24.17 -6.52 -8.59
CA PRO A 241 23.94 -6.29 -10.01
C PRO A 241 23.49 -7.60 -10.65
N PHE A 242 22.44 -7.48 -11.46
CA PHE A 242 21.98 -8.53 -12.36
C PHE A 242 23.15 -8.85 -13.31
N ILE A 243 23.90 -9.91 -13.03
CA ILE A 243 24.89 -10.43 -13.97
C ILE A 243 24.06 -11.12 -15.06
N GLU A 244 24.11 -10.56 -16.27
CA GLU A 244 23.69 -11.23 -17.49
C GLU A 244 24.48 -12.55 -17.60
N GLU A 245 23.82 -13.69 -17.47
CA GLU A 245 24.37 -14.95 -17.95
C GLU A 245 24.33 -14.94 -19.48
N GLU A 246 25.39 -14.41 -20.08
CA GLU A 246 25.74 -14.67 -21.46
C GLU A 246 25.90 -16.19 -21.67
N GLY A 247 25.33 -16.66 -22.77
CA GLY A 247 25.28 -18.08 -23.12
C GLY A 247 26.67 -18.71 -23.20
N GLN A 248 26.90 -19.69 -22.33
CA GLN A 248 27.88 -20.74 -22.57
C GLN A 248 27.16 -21.94 -23.17
N SER A 249 27.15 -21.97 -24.50
CA SER A 249 26.94 -23.16 -25.29
C SER A 249 27.98 -24.21 -24.90
N THR A 250 27.54 -25.24 -24.17
CA THR A 250 28.30 -26.48 -23.97
C THR A 250 28.52 -27.19 -25.31
N PRO A 251 29.75 -27.56 -25.70
CA PRO A 251 29.97 -28.42 -26.84
C PRO A 251 29.66 -29.88 -26.46
N CYS A 252 28.84 -30.54 -27.28
CA CYS A 252 28.64 -31.98 -27.28
C CYS A 252 29.98 -32.70 -27.45
N CYS A 253 30.37 -33.52 -26.46
CA CYS A 253 31.36 -34.58 -26.68
C CYS A 253 30.68 -35.75 -27.40
N SER A 254 31.14 -35.99 -28.63
CA SER A 254 30.95 -37.19 -29.42
C SER A 254 31.56 -38.41 -28.72
N LEU A 255 30.76 -39.48 -28.60
CA LEU A 255 31.21 -40.82 -28.23
C LEU A 255 32.11 -41.39 -29.34
N SER A 256 33.25 -41.95 -28.94
CA SER A 256 34.05 -42.92 -29.69
C SER A 256 34.53 -43.97 -28.71
#